data_AF-A0A963NUY4-F1
#
_entry.id   AF-A0A963NUY4-F1
#
_cell.length_a   1.000
_cell.length_b   1.000
_cell.length_c   1.000
_cell.angle_alpha   90.00
_cell.angle_beta   90.00
_cell.angle_gamma   90.00
#
_symmetry.space_group_name_H-M   'P 1'
#
loop_
_entity.id
_entity.type
_entity.pdbx_description
1 polymer ?
#
loop_
_entity_poly.entity_id
_entity_poly.type
_entity_poly.pdbx_seq_one_letter_code
_entity_poly.pdbx_strand_id
1 'polypeptide(L)'
;DDDKAKVFDIAIQTGAIFAVILVYWQKIRDTLVALPSSRQAQRFALNVLIGFLPAVVLGLAFGKVIKAHLFTPLVVASTFILGGFVILWAERRAPAATRVTSVDDMSALDALKVGLVQCLAMVPGTSRSGATIIGGMLLGLSRKAATDYSFFLAMPTLIGAGVYSLYKERALLSMGDAPLFAVGLLFSFLSAWVCVRWLLRYISSHSFVPFAWYRIVFGVVVLVTAGLGWVRWEG
;
A
#
# COMPACT_ATOMS: atom_id res chain seq x y z
N ASP A 1 5.91 -26.21 -2.40
CA ASP A 1 6.38 -26.37 -1.03
C ASP A 1 6.06 -25.09 -0.29
N ASP A 2 5.15 -25.14 0.69
CA ASP A 2 4.55 -23.97 1.34
C ASP A 2 5.60 -23.11 2.06
N ASP A 3 6.63 -23.76 2.62
CA ASP A 3 7.71 -23.07 3.33
C ASP A 3 8.65 -22.30 2.39
N LYS A 4 8.93 -22.85 1.21
CA LYS A 4 9.67 -22.12 0.17
C LYS A 4 8.89 -20.92 -0.38
N ALA A 5 7.56 -21.03 -0.46
CA ALA A 5 6.71 -19.91 -0.86
C ALA A 5 6.78 -18.78 0.18
N LYS A 6 6.73 -19.08 1.48
CA LYS A 6 6.90 -18.08 2.56
C LYS A 6 8.25 -17.37 2.51
N VAL A 7 9.33 -18.11 2.32
CA VAL A 7 10.69 -17.51 2.19
C VAL A 7 10.78 -16.63 0.95
N PHE A 8 10.20 -17.05 -0.16
CA PHE A 8 10.16 -16.27 -1.40
C PHE A 8 9.31 -14.99 -1.27
N ASP A 9 8.18 -15.04 -0.57
CA ASP A 9 7.35 -13.88 -0.27
C ASP A 9 8.12 -12.83 0.55
N ILE A 10 8.91 -13.26 1.53
CA ILE A 10 9.80 -12.38 2.31
C ILE A 10 10.82 -11.70 1.39
N ALA A 11 11.42 -12.44 0.46
CA ALA A 11 12.40 -11.91 -0.50
C ALA A 11 11.79 -10.83 -1.39
N ILE A 12 10.63 -11.13 -1.99
CA ILE A 12 9.89 -10.22 -2.86
C ILE A 12 9.49 -8.96 -2.08
N GLN A 13 8.93 -9.12 -0.88
CA GLN A 13 8.49 -7.99 -0.08
C GLN A 13 9.67 -7.07 0.28
N THR A 14 10.80 -7.65 0.67
CA THR A 14 12.03 -6.91 0.98
C THR A 14 12.52 -6.10 -0.22
N GLY A 15 12.59 -6.73 -1.41
CA GLY A 15 12.96 -6.04 -2.65
C GLY A 15 12.05 -4.85 -2.99
N ALA A 16 10.73 -5.05 -2.89
CA ALA A 16 9.76 -3.99 -3.16
C ALA A 16 9.86 -2.82 -2.17
N ILE A 17 10.05 -3.09 -0.88
CA ILE A 17 10.24 -2.06 0.16
C ILE A 17 11.50 -1.25 -0.14
N PHE A 18 12.61 -1.93 -0.45
CA PHE A 18 13.87 -1.28 -0.75
C PHE A 18 13.75 -0.35 -1.97
N ALA A 19 13.03 -0.78 -3.00
CA ALA A 19 12.74 0.05 -4.17
C ALA A 19 11.98 1.34 -3.80
N VAL A 20 10.95 1.26 -2.96
CA VAL A 20 10.20 2.44 -2.50
C VAL A 20 11.10 3.38 -1.72
N ILE A 21 11.91 2.87 -0.78
CA ILE A 21 12.88 3.67 -0.02
C ILE A 21 13.84 4.39 -0.97
N LEU A 22 14.35 3.68 -1.98
CA LEU A 22 15.28 4.26 -2.96
C LEU A 22 14.63 5.37 -3.80
N VAL A 23 13.38 5.19 -4.24
CA VAL A 23 12.64 6.22 -5.00
C VAL A 23 12.46 7.49 -4.17
N TYR A 24 12.19 7.37 -2.88
CA TYR A 24 11.99 8.51 -1.97
C TYR A 24 13.25 8.89 -1.18
N TRP A 25 14.41 8.34 -1.52
CA TRP A 25 15.64 8.45 -0.72
C TRP A 25 16.03 9.89 -0.42
N GLN A 26 15.94 10.78 -1.42
CA GLN A 26 16.25 12.19 -1.24
C GLN A 26 15.36 12.82 -0.16
N LYS A 27 14.03 12.66 -0.24
CA LYS A 27 13.09 13.23 0.74
C LYS A 27 13.28 12.61 2.13
N ILE A 28 13.54 11.31 2.20
CA ILE A 28 13.83 10.61 3.47
C ILE A 28 15.09 11.18 4.11
N ARG A 29 16.21 11.21 3.37
CA ARG A 29 17.49 11.71 3.86
C ARG A 29 17.38 13.17 4.30
N ASP A 30 16.75 14.02 3.50
CA ASP A 30 16.60 15.45 3.81
C ASP A 30 15.75 15.65 5.08
N THR A 31 14.69 14.84 5.25
CA THR A 31 13.89 14.84 6.47
C THR A 31 14.69 14.39 7.68
N LEU A 32 15.48 13.30 7.57
CA LEU A 32 16.28 12.76 8.67
C LEU A 32 17.36 13.73 9.12
N VAL A 33 18.08 14.35 8.18
CA VAL A 33 19.11 15.35 8.48
C VAL A 33 18.49 16.59 9.14
N ALA A 34 17.31 17.02 8.67
CA ALA A 34 16.62 18.19 9.21
C ALA A 34 15.78 17.90 10.46
N LEU A 35 15.65 16.65 10.90
CA LEU A 35 14.79 16.25 12.02
C LEU A 35 15.12 16.98 13.34
N PRO A 36 16.40 17.22 13.71
CA PRO A 36 16.72 17.91 14.96
C PRO A 36 16.39 19.41 14.94
N SER A 37 16.36 20.05 13.76
CA SER A 37 16.34 21.51 13.64
C SER A 37 15.11 22.09 12.92
N SER A 38 14.42 21.30 12.08
CA SER A 38 13.29 21.75 11.27
C SER A 38 11.96 21.27 11.81
N ARG A 39 11.09 22.21 12.19
CA ARG A 39 9.70 21.93 12.56
C ARG A 39 8.91 21.26 11.42
N GLN A 40 9.23 21.57 10.16
CA GLN A 40 8.58 20.96 9.01
C GLN A 40 8.95 19.47 8.89
N ALA A 41 10.24 19.13 9.06
CA ALA A 41 10.70 17.74 9.04
C ALA A 41 10.11 16.93 10.20
N GLN A 42 10.09 17.51 11.40
CA GLN A 42 9.46 16.92 12.59
C GLN A 42 7.96 16.67 12.37
N ARG A 43 7.23 17.67 11.83
CA ARG A 43 5.81 17.54 11.51
C ARG A 43 5.57 16.43 10.50
N PHE A 44 6.35 16.37 9.42
CA PHE A 44 6.21 15.33 8.41
C PHE A 44 6.47 13.93 8.99
N ALA A 45 7.55 13.74 9.76
CA ALA A 45 7.85 12.47 10.43
C ALA A 45 6.74 12.07 11.41
N LEU A 46 6.27 13.00 12.23
CA LEU A 46 5.16 12.77 13.16
C LEU A 46 3.87 12.41 12.41
N ASN A 47 3.57 13.09 11.31
CA ASN A 47 2.41 12.77 10.48
C ASN A 47 2.48 11.34 9.91
N VAL A 48 3.65 10.86 9.50
CA VAL A 48 3.80 9.46 9.06
C VAL A 48 3.46 8.49 10.21
N LEU A 49 3.93 8.76 11.43
CA LEU A 49 3.63 7.94 12.61
C LEU A 49 2.14 8.00 12.99
N ILE A 50 1.53 9.18 12.96
CA ILE A 50 0.10 9.38 13.25
C ILE A 50 -0.77 8.61 12.25
N GLY A 51 -0.46 8.69 10.95
CA GLY A 51 -1.21 7.94 9.93
C GLY A 51 -1.01 6.43 10.05
N PHE A 52 0.16 6.00 10.51
CA PHE A 52 0.52 4.58 10.67
C PHE A 52 -0.21 3.92 11.84
N LEU A 53 -0.38 4.65 12.94
CA LEU A 53 -0.86 4.12 14.21
C LEU A 53 -2.23 3.38 14.13
N PRO A 54 -3.30 3.92 13.50
CA PRO A 54 -4.59 3.24 13.44
C PRO A 54 -4.51 1.87 12.77
N ALA A 55 -3.75 1.75 11.67
CA ALA A 55 -3.63 0.51 10.93
C ALA A 55 -2.81 -0.55 11.70
N VAL A 56 -1.83 -0.14 12.50
CA VAL A 56 -1.09 -1.08 13.35
C VAL A 56 -1.96 -1.58 14.48
N VAL A 57 -2.65 -0.69 15.18
CA VAL A 57 -3.50 -1.04 16.32
C VAL A 57 -4.58 -2.02 15.89
N LEU A 58 -5.32 -1.70 14.82
CA LEU A 58 -6.36 -2.59 14.31
C LEU A 58 -5.77 -3.86 13.69
N GLY A 59 -4.61 -3.80 13.04
CA GLY A 59 -3.95 -4.96 12.46
C GLY A 59 -3.49 -5.97 13.51
N LEU A 60 -2.94 -5.49 14.63
CA LEU A 60 -2.55 -6.33 15.76
C LEU A 60 -3.78 -6.88 16.51
N ALA A 61 -4.83 -6.08 16.68
CA ALA A 61 -6.04 -6.49 17.38
C ALA A 61 -6.90 -7.49 16.58
N PHE A 62 -7.06 -7.28 15.27
CA PHE A 62 -8.04 -7.99 14.45
C PHE A 62 -7.44 -8.81 13.29
N GLY A 63 -6.13 -8.72 13.03
CA GLY A 63 -5.51 -9.34 11.84
C GLY A 63 -5.77 -10.84 11.69
N LYS A 64 -5.81 -11.60 12.79
CA LYS A 64 -6.16 -13.03 12.76
C LYS A 64 -7.60 -13.29 12.34
N VAL A 65 -8.55 -12.51 12.88
CA VAL A 65 -9.99 -12.63 12.58
C VAL A 65 -10.25 -12.24 11.13
N ILE A 66 -9.62 -11.16 10.66
CA ILE A 66 -9.71 -10.70 9.27
C ILE A 66 -9.20 -11.78 8.32
N LYS A 67 -8.03 -12.38 8.62
CA LYS A 67 -7.48 -13.48 7.81
C LYS A 67 -8.41 -14.69 7.78
N ALA A 68 -9.03 -15.04 8.92
CA ALA A 68 -9.89 -16.22 9.01
C ALA A 68 -11.24 -16.07 8.28
N HIS A 69 -11.82 -14.87 8.25
CA HIS A 69 -13.19 -14.68 7.77
C HIS A 69 -13.34 -13.87 6.48
N LEU A 70 -12.37 -13.01 6.15
CA LEU A 70 -12.50 -12.07 5.04
C LEU A 70 -11.63 -12.43 3.83
N PHE A 71 -10.67 -13.35 3.95
CA PHE A 71 -9.84 -13.81 2.82
C PHE A 71 -10.59 -14.87 1.98
N THR A 72 -11.76 -14.51 1.46
CA THR A 72 -12.49 -15.34 0.50
C THR A 72 -12.48 -14.70 -0.88
N PRO A 73 -12.49 -15.48 -1.99
CA PRO A 73 -12.54 -14.94 -3.35
C PRO A 73 -13.71 -13.98 -3.57
N LEU A 74 -14.85 -14.27 -2.95
CA LEU A 74 -16.05 -13.43 -3.01
C LEU A 74 -15.81 -12.04 -2.38
N VAL A 75 -15.22 -11.99 -1.19
CA VAL A 75 -14.90 -10.72 -0.51
C VAL A 75 -13.84 -9.94 -1.28
N VAL A 76 -12.79 -10.61 -1.74
CA VAL A 76 -11.72 -9.98 -2.53
C VAL A 76 -12.26 -9.38 -3.83
N ALA A 77 -13.06 -10.14 -4.58
CA ALA A 77 -13.59 -9.69 -5.85
C ALA A 77 -14.63 -8.57 -5.71
N SER A 78 -15.54 -8.68 -4.74
CA SER A 78 -16.55 -7.65 -4.48
C SER A 78 -15.91 -6.32 -4.04
N THR A 79 -14.90 -6.35 -3.17
CA THR A 79 -14.17 -5.13 -2.75
C THR A 79 -13.29 -4.56 -3.87
N PHE A 80 -12.82 -5.38 -4.82
CA PHE A 80 -12.20 -4.91 -6.05
C PHE A 80 -13.15 -4.02 -6.85
N ILE A 81 -14.37 -4.52 -7.10
CA ILE A 81 -15.43 -3.81 -7.84
C ILE A 81 -15.86 -2.55 -7.09
N LEU A 82 -16.18 -2.66 -5.80
CA LEU A 82 -16.59 -1.52 -4.97
C LEU A 82 -15.51 -0.44 -4.93
N GLY A 83 -14.25 -0.84 -4.73
CA GLY A 83 -13.12 0.10 -4.76
C GLY A 83 -12.97 0.78 -6.12
N GLY A 84 -13.25 0.07 -7.22
CA GLY A 84 -13.31 0.65 -8.56
C GLY A 84 -14.37 1.73 -8.69
N PHE A 85 -15.60 1.46 -8.23
CA PHE A 85 -16.65 2.48 -8.22
C PHE A 85 -16.32 3.69 -7.33
N VAL A 86 -15.69 3.47 -6.17
CA VAL A 86 -15.23 4.57 -5.31
C VAL A 86 -14.18 5.44 -6.01
N ILE A 87 -13.24 4.85 -6.75
CA ILE A 87 -12.27 5.61 -7.56
C ILE A 87 -13.01 6.43 -8.63
N LEU A 88 -13.92 5.83 -9.40
CA LEU A 88 -14.68 6.54 -10.45
C LEU A 88 -15.48 7.70 -9.86
N TRP A 89 -16.10 7.48 -8.70
CA TRP A 89 -16.85 8.52 -8.01
C TRP A 89 -15.95 9.66 -7.53
N ALA A 90 -14.81 9.34 -6.90
CA ALA A 90 -13.87 10.35 -6.43
C ALA A 90 -13.25 11.16 -7.57
N GLU A 91 -12.94 10.52 -8.71
CA GLU A 91 -12.38 11.17 -9.90
C GLU A 91 -13.38 12.05 -10.65
N ARG A 92 -14.69 11.74 -10.58
CA ARG A 92 -15.75 12.55 -11.22
C ARG A 92 -16.13 13.79 -10.44
N ARG A 93 -15.82 13.85 -9.15
CA ARG A 93 -16.10 15.04 -8.34
C ARG A 93 -15.19 16.16 -8.80
N ALA A 94 -15.72 17.38 -8.86
CA ALA A 94 -14.87 18.57 -8.91
C ALA A 94 -13.85 18.44 -7.76
N PRO A 95 -12.55 18.76 -7.98
CA PRO A 95 -11.54 18.65 -6.94
C PRO A 95 -12.08 19.36 -5.70
N ALA A 96 -12.40 18.60 -4.64
CA ALA A 96 -12.77 19.19 -3.37
C ALA A 96 -11.65 20.16 -3.04
N ALA A 97 -11.96 21.45 -2.84
CA ALA A 97 -11.01 22.56 -2.86
C ALA A 97 -9.64 22.11 -2.33
N THR A 98 -8.73 21.80 -3.27
CA THR A 98 -7.48 21.12 -2.95
C THR A 98 -6.72 22.00 -1.97
N ARG A 99 -6.68 21.61 -0.70
CA ARG A 99 -6.09 22.40 0.38
C ARG A 99 -4.63 22.04 0.60
N VAL A 100 -4.30 20.77 0.43
CA VAL A 100 -2.95 20.25 0.70
C VAL A 100 -2.32 19.82 -0.62
N THR A 101 -1.36 20.60 -1.11
CA THR A 101 -0.69 20.33 -2.40
C THR A 101 0.62 19.56 -2.24
N SER A 102 1.24 19.62 -1.05
CA SER A 102 2.43 18.86 -0.66
C SER A 102 2.22 18.09 0.64
N VAL A 103 2.95 16.98 0.81
CA VAL A 103 2.98 16.19 2.07
C VAL A 103 3.47 17.00 3.25
N ASP A 104 4.31 18.01 2.99
CA ASP A 104 4.83 18.88 4.03
C ASP A 104 3.75 19.80 4.60
N ASP A 105 2.68 20.08 3.86
CA ASP A 105 1.59 20.98 4.27
C ASP A 105 0.49 20.27 5.07
N MET A 106 0.61 18.95 5.24
CA MET A 106 -0.36 18.14 5.98
C MET A 106 -0.39 18.53 7.47
N SER A 107 -1.59 18.69 8.00
CA SER A 107 -1.80 18.73 9.45
C SER A 107 -1.79 17.31 10.05
N ALA A 108 -1.59 17.21 11.36
CA ALA A 108 -1.73 15.95 12.10
C ALA A 108 -3.12 15.32 11.93
N LEU A 109 -4.16 16.16 11.79
CA LEU A 109 -5.52 15.69 11.55
C LEU A 109 -5.67 15.09 10.14
N ASP A 110 -4.98 15.65 9.14
CA ASP A 110 -4.97 15.08 7.78
C ASP A 110 -4.32 13.69 7.78
N ALA A 111 -3.18 13.57 8.46
CA ALA A 111 -2.49 12.30 8.65
C ALA A 111 -3.38 11.25 9.34
N LEU A 112 -4.03 11.63 10.45
CA LEU A 112 -4.92 10.73 11.18
C LEU A 112 -6.11 10.28 10.33
N LYS A 113 -6.75 11.19 9.60
CA LYS A 113 -7.89 10.85 8.74
C LYS A 113 -7.47 9.89 7.62
N VAL A 114 -6.33 10.12 6.97
CA VAL A 114 -5.80 9.18 5.97
C VAL A 114 -5.45 7.83 6.61
N GLY A 115 -4.89 7.82 7.83
CA GLY A 115 -4.62 6.60 8.59
C GLY A 115 -5.88 5.81 8.94
N LEU A 116 -6.96 6.47 9.32
CA LEU A 116 -8.26 5.83 9.56
C LEU A 116 -8.85 5.26 8.26
N VAL A 117 -8.72 5.97 7.14
CA VAL A 117 -9.14 5.44 5.84
C VAL A 117 -8.28 4.24 5.43
N GLN A 118 -6.98 4.22 5.79
CA GLN A 118 -6.12 3.06 5.57
C GLN A 118 -6.65 1.79 6.25
N CYS A 119 -7.38 1.90 7.36
CA CYS A 119 -7.97 0.74 8.03
C CYS A 119 -8.99 0.01 7.15
N LEU A 120 -9.63 0.68 6.18
CA LEU A 120 -10.49 0.02 5.20
C LEU A 120 -9.72 -0.99 4.34
N ALA A 121 -8.41 -0.77 4.17
CA ALA A 121 -7.53 -1.68 3.44
C ALA A 121 -7.27 -3.01 4.17
N MET A 122 -7.74 -3.16 5.40
CA MET A 122 -7.70 -4.46 6.08
C MET A 122 -8.72 -5.44 5.50
N VAL A 123 -9.78 -4.96 4.85
CA VAL A 123 -10.70 -5.83 4.12
C VAL A 123 -9.99 -6.35 2.86
N PRO A 124 -9.78 -7.68 2.71
CA PRO A 124 -9.03 -8.24 1.60
C PRO A 124 -9.63 -7.86 0.25
N GLY A 125 -8.76 -7.56 -0.71
CA GLY A 125 -9.13 -7.00 -2.02
C GLY A 125 -9.24 -5.48 -2.04
N THR A 126 -9.40 -4.82 -0.89
CA THR A 126 -9.23 -3.37 -0.80
C THR A 126 -7.77 -3.01 -1.01
N SER A 127 -7.49 -2.16 -2.00
CA SER A 127 -6.12 -1.70 -2.25
C SER A 127 -5.71 -0.72 -1.16
N ARG A 128 -4.61 -1.02 -0.44
CA ARG A 128 -4.04 -0.11 0.55
C ARG A 128 -3.69 1.25 -0.05
N SER A 129 -2.96 1.26 -1.16
CA SER A 129 -2.63 2.50 -1.86
C SER A 129 -3.89 3.17 -2.41
N GLY A 130 -4.86 2.41 -2.94
CA GLY A 130 -6.14 2.96 -3.42
C GLY A 130 -6.93 3.66 -2.30
N ALA A 131 -7.07 3.03 -1.14
CA ALA A 131 -7.79 3.58 0.00
C ALA A 131 -7.16 4.89 0.49
N THR A 132 -5.84 4.92 0.69
CA THR A 132 -5.16 6.13 1.20
C THR A 132 -5.06 7.24 0.16
N ILE A 133 -4.86 6.91 -1.12
CA ILE A 133 -4.77 7.92 -2.19
C ILE A 133 -6.13 8.55 -2.45
N ILE A 134 -7.14 7.72 -2.73
CA ILE A 134 -8.49 8.21 -3.04
C ILE A 134 -9.11 8.83 -1.80
N GLY A 135 -8.94 8.22 -0.63
CA GLY A 135 -9.33 8.80 0.66
C GLY A 135 -8.67 10.16 0.89
N GLY A 136 -7.35 10.27 0.69
CA GLY A 136 -6.63 11.53 0.79
C GLY A 136 -7.17 12.59 -0.16
N MET A 137 -7.46 12.24 -1.41
CA MET A 137 -8.08 13.14 -2.37
C MET A 137 -9.45 13.64 -1.91
N LEU A 138 -10.29 12.74 -1.39
CA LEU A 138 -11.60 13.10 -0.82
C LEU A 138 -11.50 13.98 0.42
N LEU A 139 -10.36 13.91 1.13
CA LEU A 139 -10.04 14.73 2.30
C LEU A 139 -9.37 16.08 1.95
N GLY A 140 -9.17 16.37 0.65
CA GLY A 140 -8.64 17.64 0.16
C GLY A 140 -7.13 17.66 -0.11
N LEU A 141 -6.48 16.49 -0.21
CA LEU A 141 -5.11 16.38 -0.70
C LEU A 141 -5.10 16.39 -2.23
N SER A 142 -4.07 17.00 -2.83
CA SER A 142 -3.81 16.85 -4.26
C SER A 142 -3.50 15.39 -4.57
N ARG A 143 -3.76 14.96 -5.81
CA ARG A 143 -3.42 13.60 -6.27
C ARG A 143 -1.95 13.25 -5.98
N LYS A 144 -1.05 14.21 -6.20
CA LYS A 144 0.37 14.05 -5.93
C LYS A 144 0.66 13.92 -4.44
N ALA A 145 0.14 14.83 -3.59
CA ALA A 145 0.35 14.76 -2.15
C ALA A 145 -0.24 13.47 -1.54
N ALA A 146 -1.44 13.08 -1.95
CA ALA A 146 -2.08 11.85 -1.51
C ALA A 146 -1.27 10.60 -1.90
N THR A 147 -0.68 10.61 -3.10
CA THR A 147 0.17 9.50 -3.56
C THR A 147 1.52 9.47 -2.84
N ASP A 148 2.22 10.61 -2.78
CA ASP A 148 3.48 10.74 -2.05
C ASP A 148 3.28 10.28 -0.59
N TYR A 149 2.26 10.82 0.11
CA TYR A 149 1.98 10.45 1.50
C TYR A 149 1.56 8.99 1.65
N SER A 150 0.80 8.43 0.72
CA SER A 150 0.47 6.99 0.71
C SER A 150 1.74 6.14 0.67
N PHE A 151 2.73 6.47 -0.16
CA PHE A 151 4.00 5.75 -0.18
C PHE A 151 4.80 5.93 1.11
N PHE A 152 4.84 7.14 1.69
CA PHE A 152 5.49 7.36 2.99
C PHE A 152 4.84 6.57 4.12
N LEU A 153 3.51 6.54 4.17
CA LEU A 153 2.73 5.78 5.13
C LEU A 153 2.90 4.26 4.96
N ALA A 154 3.17 3.80 3.74
CA ALA A 154 3.47 2.41 3.44
C ALA A 154 4.73 1.92 4.14
N MET A 155 5.79 2.75 4.14
CA MET A 155 7.13 2.32 4.53
C MET A 155 7.19 1.73 5.95
N PRO A 156 6.74 2.40 7.03
CA PRO A 156 6.78 1.80 8.36
C PRO A 156 5.93 0.53 8.47
N THR A 157 4.80 0.48 7.76
CA THR A 157 3.92 -0.69 7.72
C THR A 157 4.58 -1.89 7.07
N LEU A 158 5.16 -1.69 5.88
CA LEU A 158 5.77 -2.76 5.11
C LEU A 158 7.09 -3.20 5.73
N ILE A 159 7.90 -2.27 6.26
CA ILE A 159 9.12 -2.60 7.00
C ILE A 159 8.77 -3.41 8.25
N GLY A 160 7.78 -2.96 9.04
CA GLY A 160 7.34 -3.68 10.23
C GLY A 160 6.83 -5.09 9.91
N ALA A 161 6.00 -5.24 8.88
CA ALA A 161 5.53 -6.54 8.41
C ALA A 161 6.68 -7.43 7.91
N GLY A 162 7.62 -6.89 7.14
CA GLY A 162 8.78 -7.62 6.63
C GLY A 162 9.71 -8.09 7.75
N VAL A 163 10.02 -7.23 8.71
CA VAL A 163 10.83 -7.59 9.90
C VAL A 163 10.14 -8.66 10.73
N TYR A 164 8.82 -8.51 10.95
CA TYR A 164 8.04 -9.51 11.69
C TYR A 164 8.04 -10.88 10.99
N SER A 165 7.80 -10.91 9.67
CA SER A 165 7.83 -12.15 8.88
C SER A 165 9.22 -12.78 8.88
N LEU A 166 10.28 -11.99 8.66
CA LEU A 166 11.66 -12.48 8.69
C LEU A 166 12.02 -13.06 10.06
N TYR A 167 11.62 -12.40 11.15
CA TYR A 167 11.85 -12.90 12.49
C TYR A 167 11.08 -14.19 12.75
N LYS A 168 9.80 -14.26 12.37
CA LYS A 168 8.94 -15.42 12.61
C LYS A 168 9.41 -16.65 11.82
N GLU A 169 9.75 -16.47 10.56
CA GLU A 169 10.13 -17.55 9.63
C GLU A 169 11.65 -17.79 9.57
N ARG A 170 12.43 -17.20 10.49
CA ARG A 170 13.91 -17.29 10.51
C ARG A 170 14.47 -18.71 10.47
N ALA A 171 13.74 -19.68 11.03
CA ALA A 171 14.14 -21.09 11.04
C ALA A 171 14.01 -21.76 9.66
N LEU A 172 13.20 -21.18 8.76
CA LEU A 172 13.04 -21.62 7.37
C LEU A 172 14.14 -21.04 6.47
N LEU A 173 14.91 -20.06 6.93
CA LEU A 173 15.98 -19.45 6.14
C LEU A 173 17.20 -20.38 6.10
N SER A 174 17.41 -20.99 4.94
CA SER A 174 18.56 -21.84 4.65
C SER A 174 19.48 -21.18 3.61
N MET A 175 20.79 -21.36 3.76
CA MET A 175 21.76 -20.95 2.73
C MET A 175 21.53 -21.67 1.40
N GLY A 176 20.88 -22.85 1.41
CA GLY A 176 20.49 -23.56 0.20
C GLY A 176 19.45 -22.83 -0.65
N ASP A 177 18.63 -21.96 -0.05
CA ASP A 177 17.61 -21.18 -0.75
C ASP A 177 18.08 -19.77 -1.10
N ALA A 178 19.34 -19.42 -0.81
CA ALA A 178 19.92 -18.11 -1.12
C ALA A 178 19.80 -17.71 -2.61
N PRO A 179 19.98 -18.60 -3.60
CA PRO A 179 19.75 -18.25 -5.01
C PRO A 179 18.30 -17.87 -5.30
N LEU A 180 17.33 -18.60 -4.75
CA LEU A 180 15.91 -18.31 -4.91
C LEU A 180 15.54 -16.96 -4.27
N PHE A 181 16.07 -16.71 -3.07
CA PHE A 181 15.90 -15.44 -2.37
C PHE A 181 16.48 -14.27 -3.17
N ALA A 182 17.69 -14.41 -3.71
CA ALA A 182 18.35 -13.37 -4.50
C ALA A 182 17.55 -13.02 -5.77
N VAL A 183 17.03 -14.03 -6.48
CA VAL A 183 16.17 -13.83 -7.66
C VAL A 183 14.88 -13.10 -7.28
N GLY A 184 14.17 -13.56 -6.25
CA GLY A 184 12.92 -12.92 -5.80
C GLY A 184 13.14 -11.46 -5.38
N LEU A 185 14.21 -11.21 -4.62
CA LEU A 185 14.59 -9.87 -4.18
C LEU A 185 14.93 -8.97 -5.37
N LEU A 186 15.77 -9.42 -6.30
CA LEU A 186 16.22 -8.62 -7.44
C LEU A 186 15.06 -8.24 -8.37
N PHE A 187 14.26 -9.22 -8.79
CA PHE A 187 13.18 -8.96 -9.74
C PHE A 187 12.04 -8.15 -9.12
N SER A 188 11.72 -8.40 -7.85
CA SER A 188 10.76 -7.56 -7.12
C SER A 188 11.25 -6.13 -6.95
N PHE A 189 12.53 -5.93 -6.60
CA PHE A 189 13.15 -4.61 -6.51
C PHE A 189 13.07 -3.86 -7.85
N LEU A 190 13.52 -4.46 -8.95
CA LEU A 190 13.51 -3.82 -10.26
C LEU A 190 12.09 -3.50 -10.72
N SER A 191 11.16 -4.44 -10.53
CA SER A 191 9.75 -4.25 -10.86
C SER A 191 9.14 -3.09 -10.07
N ALA A 192 9.27 -3.11 -8.74
CA ALA A 192 8.75 -2.04 -7.88
C ALA A 192 9.40 -0.69 -8.17
N TRP A 193 10.71 -0.66 -8.43
CA TRP A 193 11.43 0.58 -8.75
C TRP A 193 10.91 1.21 -10.04
N VAL A 194 10.72 0.42 -11.09
CA VAL A 194 10.16 0.88 -12.37
C VAL A 194 8.69 1.28 -12.18
N CYS A 195 7.87 0.44 -11.56
CA CYS A 195 6.43 0.65 -11.40
C CYS A 195 6.12 1.89 -10.55
N VAL A 196 6.83 2.12 -9.45
CA VAL A 196 6.60 3.30 -8.60
C VAL A 196 6.95 4.58 -9.35
N ARG A 197 8.10 4.63 -10.04
CA ARG A 197 8.49 5.81 -10.81
C ARG A 197 7.55 6.07 -11.99
N TRP A 198 7.13 5.00 -12.66
CA TRP A 198 6.12 5.09 -13.72
C TRP A 198 4.80 5.62 -13.16
N LEU A 199 4.32 5.08 -12.03
CA LEU A 199 3.07 5.52 -11.42
C LEU A 199 3.13 7.00 -11.04
N LEU A 200 4.21 7.45 -10.40
CA LEU A 200 4.38 8.85 -10.01
C LEU A 200 4.38 9.79 -11.22
N ARG A 201 4.95 9.37 -12.35
CA ARG A 201 4.88 10.12 -13.62
C ARG A 201 3.50 10.07 -14.26
N TYR A 202 2.80 8.94 -14.15
CA TYR A 202 1.46 8.77 -14.71
C TYR A 202 0.46 9.69 -14.01
N ILE A 203 0.44 9.68 -12.67
CA ILE A 203 -0.55 10.43 -11.88
C ILE A 203 -0.37 11.96 -11.95
N SER A 204 0.78 12.44 -12.41
CA SER A 204 1.01 13.88 -12.58
C SER A 204 0.24 14.45 -13.78
N SER A 205 -0.19 13.58 -14.70
CA SER A 205 -0.87 13.97 -15.95
C SER A 205 -2.17 13.19 -16.22
N HIS A 206 -2.45 12.12 -15.48
CA HIS A 206 -3.60 11.25 -15.70
C HIS A 206 -4.41 11.01 -14.42
N SER A 207 -5.66 10.58 -14.59
CA SER A 207 -6.58 10.20 -13.51
C SER A 207 -6.47 8.72 -13.15
N PHE A 208 -7.06 8.31 -12.02
CA PHE A 208 -7.12 6.89 -11.64
C PHE A 208 -8.22 6.09 -12.36
N VAL A 209 -8.93 6.68 -13.34
CA VAL A 209 -10.05 6.04 -14.05
C VAL A 209 -9.66 4.70 -14.70
N PRO A 210 -8.49 4.55 -15.36
CA PRO A 210 -8.11 3.25 -15.93
C PRO A 210 -7.88 2.17 -14.87
N PHE A 211 -7.31 2.53 -13.71
CA PHE A 211 -7.16 1.61 -12.57
C PHE A 211 -8.51 1.18 -12.00
N ALA A 212 -9.50 2.08 -12.01
CA ALA A 212 -10.85 1.76 -11.58
C ALA A 212 -11.50 0.69 -12.45
N TRP A 213 -11.43 0.86 -13.78
CA TRP A 213 -11.96 -0.12 -14.73
C TRP A 213 -11.22 -1.45 -14.67
N TYR A 214 -9.89 -1.42 -14.55
CA TYR A 214 -9.11 -2.64 -14.31
C TYR A 214 -9.63 -3.41 -13.08
N ARG A 215 -9.86 -2.72 -11.96
CA ARG A 215 -10.36 -3.35 -10.74
C ARG A 215 -11.77 -3.93 -10.90
N ILE A 216 -12.67 -3.22 -11.57
CA ILE A 216 -14.05 -3.69 -11.83
C ILE A 216 -14.02 -4.94 -12.72
N VAL A 217 -13.33 -4.87 -13.86
CA VAL A 217 -13.24 -5.99 -14.81
C VAL A 217 -12.60 -7.20 -14.14
N PHE A 218 -11.48 -7.01 -13.44
CA PHE A 218 -10.79 -8.10 -12.76
C PHE A 218 -11.66 -8.75 -11.68
N GLY A 219 -12.36 -7.95 -10.87
CA GLY A 219 -13.29 -8.49 -9.88
C GLY A 219 -14.43 -9.30 -10.52
N VAL A 220 -14.98 -8.84 -11.65
CA VAL A 220 -16.00 -9.61 -12.41
C VAL A 220 -15.42 -10.93 -12.91
N VAL A 221 -14.20 -10.94 -13.46
CA VAL A 221 -13.53 -12.17 -13.91
C VAL A 221 -13.36 -13.16 -12.75
N VAL A 222 -12.94 -12.71 -11.58
CA VAL A 222 -12.81 -13.59 -10.40
C VAL A 222 -14.17 -14.16 -9.99
N LEU A 223 -15.23 -13.35 -9.93
CA LEU A 223 -16.58 -13.84 -9.58
C LEU A 223 -17.11 -14.86 -10.59
N VAL A 224 -16.96 -14.59 -11.88
CA VAL A 224 -17.43 -15.48 -12.95
C VAL A 224 -16.66 -16.80 -12.94
N THR A 225 -15.32 -16.74 -12.90
CA THR A 225 -14.49 -17.95 -12.91
C THR A 225 -14.67 -18.80 -11.65
N ALA A 226 -14.88 -18.16 -10.49
CA ALA A 226 -15.22 -18.85 -9.25
C ALA A 226 -16.63 -19.48 -9.31
N GLY A 227 -17.63 -18.73 -9.79
CA GLY A 227 -19.02 -19.19 -9.88
C GLY A 227 -19.23 -20.31 -10.90
N LEU A 228 -18.46 -20.30 -12.00
CA LEU A 228 -18.48 -21.35 -13.02
C LEU A 228 -17.56 -22.54 -12.69
N GLY A 229 -16.81 -22.48 -11.59
CA GLY A 229 -15.87 -23.54 -11.19
C GLY A 229 -14.67 -23.72 -12.12
N TRP A 230 -14.38 -22.75 -13.00
CA TRP A 230 -13.26 -22.81 -13.93
C TRP A 230 -11.91 -22.67 -13.22
N VAL A 231 -11.89 -21.92 -12.11
CA VAL A 231 -10.70 -21.71 -11.29
C VAL A 231 -11.07 -21.91 -9.83
N ARG A 232 -10.31 -22.77 -9.14
CA ARG A 232 -10.39 -22.90 -7.69
C ARG A 232 -9.52 -21.80 -7.06
N TRP A 233 -10.16 -20.72 -6.68
CA TRP A 233 -9.53 -19.59 -5.97
C TRP A 233 -9.37 -19.87 -4.47
N GLU A 234 -9.23 -21.13 -4.07
CA GLU A 234 -8.95 -21.49 -2.68
C GLU A 234 -7.58 -20.93 -2.27
N GLY A 235 -7.52 -20.32 -1.09
CA GLY A 235 -6.32 -19.74 -0.50
C GLY A 235 -6.17 -20.18 0.94
#